data_AF-A0AAE1BQI3-F1
#
_entry.id   AF-A0AAE1BQI3-F1
#
_cell.length_a   1.000
_cell.length_b   1.000
_cell.length_c   1.000
_cell.angle_alpha   90.00
_cell.angle_beta   90.00
_cell.angle_gamma   90.00
#
_symmetry.space_group_name_H-M   'P 1'
#
loop_
_entity.id
_entity.type
_entity.pdbx_description
1 polymer ?
#
loop_
_entity_poly.entity_id
_entity_poly.type
_entity_poly.pdbx_seq_one_letter_code
_entity_poly.pdbx_strand_id
1 'polypeptide(L)'
;MLLIDVMGQSLFDYTHPCDHDEVRDMMTSRTTTSQPRHAFLRFKCTLTPKGRSVNIKSATYKVVQVSGELVGKKEEQTWLVALATPVPHPSNIEFPLNKQTFVSRHSLDMKFTYVDDNVEGFCGYVADELVGRSLYEMHHALDSDLVKDAYKICE
;
A
#
# COMPACT_ATOMS: atom_id res chain seq x y z
N MET A 1 12.61 -2.44 -14.41
CA MET A 1 13.94 -2.57 -13.80
C MET A 1 14.29 -4.04 -13.82
N LEU A 2 15.42 -4.40 -14.42
CA LEU A 2 15.81 -5.80 -14.47
C LEU A 2 16.45 -6.18 -13.13
N LEU A 3 16.36 -7.46 -12.76
CA LEU A 3 16.94 -7.95 -11.51
C LEU A 3 18.45 -7.60 -11.39
N ILE A 4 19.17 -7.72 -12.50
CA ILE A 4 20.60 -7.41 -12.58
C ILE A 4 20.93 -5.94 -12.28
N ASP A 5 19.98 -5.03 -12.50
CA ASP A 5 20.17 -3.60 -12.24
C ASP A 5 20.06 -3.24 -10.75
N VAL A 6 19.54 -4.16 -9.92
CA VAL A 6 19.15 -3.90 -8.52
C VAL A 6 19.95 -4.73 -7.53
N MET A 7 20.36 -5.93 -7.92
CA MET A 7 21.12 -6.81 -7.04
C MET A 7 22.42 -6.15 -6.55
N GLY A 8 22.63 -6.16 -5.24
CA GLY A 8 23.81 -5.59 -4.59
C GLY A 8 23.82 -4.06 -4.48
N GLN A 9 22.76 -3.38 -4.95
CA GLN A 9 22.63 -1.93 -4.83
C GLN A 9 21.85 -1.54 -3.58
N SER A 10 22.00 -0.29 -3.16
CA SER A 10 21.28 0.26 -2.00
C SER A 10 19.79 0.39 -2.31
N LEU A 11 18.95 -0.07 -1.39
CA LEU A 11 17.49 0.09 -1.50
C LEU A 11 17.07 1.57 -1.63
N PHE A 12 17.82 2.47 -0.96
CA PHE A 12 17.57 3.91 -0.96
C PHE A 12 17.71 4.58 -2.34
N ASP A 13 18.43 3.96 -3.27
CA ASP A 13 18.58 4.47 -4.64
C ASP A 13 17.30 4.28 -5.46
N TYR A 14 16.41 3.37 -5.02
CA TYR A 14 15.19 2.99 -5.72
C TYR A 14 13.90 3.35 -4.98
N THR A 15 13.98 3.69 -3.69
CA THR A 15 12.84 4.17 -2.91
C THR A 15 12.74 5.69 -2.91
N HIS A 16 11.51 6.21 -2.78
CA HIS A 16 11.28 7.64 -2.68
C HIS A 16 11.93 8.20 -1.39
N PRO A 17 12.63 9.36 -1.44
CA PRO A 17 13.33 9.91 -0.28
C PRO A 17 12.46 10.10 0.97
N CYS A 18 11.21 10.54 0.81
CA CYS A 18 10.28 10.68 1.94
C CYS A 18 9.91 9.36 2.63
N ASP A 19 10.17 8.21 2.00
CA ASP A 19 9.87 6.89 2.58
C ASP A 19 11.12 6.28 3.23
N HIS A 20 12.27 6.98 3.21
CA HIS A 20 13.53 6.44 3.72
C HIS A 20 13.52 6.19 5.23
N ASP A 21 12.75 6.97 5.99
CA ASP A 21 12.58 6.75 7.42
C ASP A 21 11.81 5.45 7.69
N GLU A 22 10.78 5.17 6.90
CA GLU A 22 10.01 3.92 6.97
C GLU A 22 10.84 2.71 6.54
N VAL A 23 11.66 2.85 5.49
CA VAL A 23 12.64 1.82 5.10
C VAL A 23 13.61 1.51 6.24
N ARG A 24 14.16 2.53 6.92
CA ARG A 24 15.05 2.32 8.07
C ARG A 24 14.32 1.65 9.22
N ASP A 25 13.07 2.03 9.47
CA ASP A 25 12.28 1.42 10.53
C ASP A 25 12.05 -0.09 10.30
N MET A 26 11.71 -0.47 9.07
CA MET A 26 11.56 -1.88 8.69
C MET A 26 12.83 -2.71 8.95
N MET A 27 14.01 -2.10 8.75
CA MET A 27 15.31 -2.74 8.93
C MET A 27 15.79 -2.76 10.38
N THR A 28 15.21 -1.95 11.26
CA THR A 28 15.70 -1.76 12.64
C THR A 28 15.22 -2.88 13.55
N SER A 29 16.15 -3.60 14.18
CA SER A 29 15.82 -4.62 15.19
C SER A 29 15.42 -3.96 16.51
N ARG A 30 14.11 -3.85 16.78
CA ARG A 30 13.59 -3.20 18.00
C ARG A 30 13.32 -4.19 19.15
N THR A 31 13.19 -5.49 18.87
CA THR A 31 12.74 -6.50 19.84
C THR A 31 13.54 -7.80 19.79
N THR A 32 13.53 -8.59 20.87
CA THR A 32 14.15 -9.94 20.93
C THR A 32 13.38 -10.99 20.12
N THR A 33 12.12 -10.73 19.81
CA THR A 33 11.22 -11.58 19.03
C THR A 33 11.14 -11.12 17.57
N SER A 34 11.14 -12.07 16.63
CA SER A 34 10.78 -11.80 15.22
C SER A 34 9.38 -11.19 15.18
N GLN A 35 9.25 -10.02 14.57
CA GLN A 35 7.97 -9.37 14.36
C GLN A 35 7.76 -9.16 12.86
N PRO A 36 6.52 -9.35 12.36
CA PRO A 36 6.18 -9.05 10.98
C PRO A 36 6.39 -7.57 10.71
N ARG A 37 6.94 -7.28 9.52
CA ARG A 37 7.19 -5.94 8.99
C ARG A 37 6.25 -5.70 7.83
N HIS A 38 5.54 -4.60 7.88
CA HIS A 38 4.60 -4.19 6.84
C HIS A 38 4.76 -2.68 6.59
N ALA A 39 4.85 -2.30 5.33
CA ALA A 39 4.93 -0.90 4.91
C ALA A 39 4.40 -0.72 3.48
N PHE A 40 4.04 0.52 3.14
CA PHE A 40 3.80 0.94 1.77
C PHE A 40 4.91 1.87 1.32
N LEU A 41 5.71 1.40 0.37
CA LEU A 41 6.88 2.13 -0.11
C LEU A 41 6.70 2.52 -1.57
N ARG A 42 7.17 3.71 -1.94
CA ARG A 42 7.21 4.14 -3.33
C ARG A 42 8.52 3.74 -3.97
N PHE A 43 8.46 2.83 -4.93
CA PHE A 43 9.61 2.38 -5.71
C PHE A 43 9.65 3.04 -7.09
N LYS A 44 10.86 3.34 -7.57
CA LYS A 44 11.09 3.74 -8.96
C LYS A 44 10.63 2.63 -9.90
N CYS A 45 9.75 2.98 -10.83
CA CYS A 45 9.23 2.12 -11.87
C CYS A 45 9.64 2.67 -13.23
N THR A 46 10.44 1.89 -13.96
CA THR A 46 10.84 2.23 -15.33
C THR A 46 9.81 1.81 -16.37
N LEU A 47 8.66 1.27 -15.97
CA LEU A 47 7.61 0.81 -16.87
C LEU A 47 6.50 1.84 -16.93
N THR A 48 6.32 2.45 -18.10
CA THR A 48 5.20 3.36 -18.36
C THR A 48 3.86 2.61 -18.38
N PRO A 49 2.71 3.29 -18.19
CA PRO A 49 1.39 2.66 -18.30
C PRO A 49 1.14 1.97 -19.65
N LYS A 50 1.81 2.41 -20.73
CA LYS A 50 1.74 1.82 -22.07
C LYS A 50 2.72 0.66 -22.28
N GLY A 51 3.37 0.15 -21.23
CA GLY A 51 4.30 -0.97 -21.29
C GLY A 51 5.68 -0.64 -21.87
N ARG A 52 5.99 0.63 -22.14
CA ARG A 52 7.32 1.03 -22.62
C ARG A 52 8.29 1.20 -21.45
N SER A 53 9.50 0.69 -21.61
CA SER A 53 10.59 0.88 -20.65
C SER A 53 11.26 2.24 -20.84
N VAL A 54 11.59 2.92 -19.74
CA VAL A 54 12.32 4.20 -19.71
C VAL A 54 13.59 4.09 -18.87
N ASN A 55 14.46 5.10 -18.96
CA ASN A 55 15.63 5.20 -18.10
C ASN A 55 15.22 5.44 -16.63
N ILE A 56 16.03 4.97 -15.68
CA ILE A 56 15.83 5.18 -14.23
C ILE A 56 15.70 6.66 -13.83
N LYS A 57 16.39 7.58 -14.53
CA LYS A 57 16.27 9.03 -14.30
C LYS A 57 14.89 9.60 -14.68
N SER A 58 14.16 8.90 -15.53
CA SER A 58 12.81 9.25 -15.97
C SER A 58 11.76 8.31 -15.38
N ALA A 59 12.14 7.48 -14.41
CA ALA A 59 11.22 6.56 -13.76
C ALA A 59 10.16 7.32 -12.96
N THR A 60 8.93 6.81 -12.99
CA THR A 60 7.87 7.25 -12.08
C THR A 60 7.95 6.47 -10.79
N TYR A 61 7.21 6.86 -9.76
CA TYR A 61 7.07 6.07 -8.55
C TYR A 61 5.77 5.25 -8.58
N LYS A 62 5.84 4.01 -8.14
CA LYS A 62 4.66 3.18 -7.86
C LYS A 62 4.68 2.75 -6.40
N VAL A 63 3.49 2.76 -5.79
CA VAL A 63 3.31 2.26 -4.42
C VAL A 63 3.35 0.74 -4.44
N VAL A 64 4.13 0.17 -3.53
CA VAL A 64 4.33 -1.26 -3.36
C VAL A 64 4.12 -1.60 -1.89
N GLN A 65 3.27 -2.59 -1.63
CA GLN A 65 3.13 -3.17 -0.31
C GLN A 65 4.31 -4.10 -0.05
N VAL A 66 5.06 -3.87 1.03
CA VAL A 66 6.19 -4.71 1.43
C VAL A 66 5.83 -5.41 2.74
N SER A 67 5.76 -6.74 2.71
CA SER A 67 5.42 -7.56 3.88
C SER A 67 6.50 -8.63 4.10
N GLY A 68 7.05 -8.74 5.30
CA GLY A 68 8.16 -9.65 5.56
C GLY A 68 8.58 -9.73 7.02
N GLU A 69 9.76 -10.28 7.28
CA GLU A 69 10.32 -10.44 8.62
C GLU A 69 11.82 -10.16 8.64
N LEU A 70 12.34 -9.78 9.81
CA LEU A 70 13.78 -9.71 10.04
C LEU A 70 14.32 -11.08 10.43
N VAL A 71 15.30 -11.56 9.66
CA VAL A 71 15.99 -12.83 9.86
C VAL A 71 17.45 -12.56 10.23
N GLY A 72 17.96 -13.24 11.26
CA GLY A 72 19.36 -13.12 11.68
C GLY A 72 19.52 -13.16 13.20
N LYS A 73 20.77 -13.26 13.66
CA LYS A 73 21.10 -13.22 15.09
C LYS A 73 21.47 -11.79 15.51
N LYS A 74 21.00 -11.37 16.68
CA LYS A 74 21.15 -10.00 17.21
C LYS A 74 22.59 -9.48 17.33
N GLU A 75 23.59 -10.34 17.27
CA GLU A 75 25.01 -9.99 17.47
C GLU A 75 25.87 -10.08 16.20
N GLU A 76 25.30 -10.54 15.08
CA GLU A 76 26.03 -10.65 13.80
C GLU A 76 25.46 -9.66 12.78
N GLN A 77 24.43 -10.09 12.05
CA GLN A 77 23.81 -9.32 10.98
C GLN A 77 22.35 -9.74 10.83
N THR A 78 21.49 -8.74 10.62
CA THR A 78 20.06 -8.93 10.37
C THR A 78 19.72 -8.59 8.94
N TRP A 79 18.82 -9.35 8.35
CA TRP A 79 18.35 -9.22 6.97
C TRP A 79 16.84 -9.09 6.96
N LEU A 80 16.31 -8.20 6.13
CA LEU A 80 14.87 -8.18 5.84
C LEU A 80 14.59 -9.15 4.69
N VAL A 81 13.75 -10.14 4.95
CA VAL A 81 13.21 -11.02 3.91
C VAL A 81 11.74 -10.65 3.74
N ALA A 82 11.38 -10.13 2.56
CA ALA A 82 10.05 -9.60 2.32
C ALA A 82 9.54 -9.87 0.90
N LEU A 83 8.21 -9.91 0.78
CA LEU A 83 7.48 -9.89 -0.46
C LEU A 83 7.03 -8.45 -0.76
N ALA A 84 7.28 -8.00 -1.98
CA ALA A 84 6.93 -6.68 -2.46
C ALA A 84 5.87 -6.80 -3.56
N THR A 85 4.63 -6.42 -3.28
CA THR A 85 3.48 -6.56 -4.17
C THR A 85 3.00 -5.18 -4.63
N PRO A 86 2.99 -4.88 -5.95
CA PRO A 86 2.53 -3.58 -6.44
C PRO A 86 1.04 -3.39 -6.15
N VAL A 87 0.66 -2.20 -5.69
CA VAL A 87 -0.76 -1.87 -5.47
C VAL A 87 -1.43 -1.65 -6.84
N PRO A 88 -2.50 -2.38 -7.17
CA PRO A 88 -3.17 -2.23 -8.46
C PRO A 88 -3.85 -0.85 -8.56
N HIS A 89 -3.68 -0.19 -9.71
CA HIS A 89 -4.37 1.07 -9.95
C HIS A 89 -5.84 0.79 -10.31
N PRO A 90 -6.83 1.52 -9.76
CA PRO A 90 -8.25 1.27 -10.02
C PRO A 90 -8.62 1.28 -11.51
N SER A 91 -8.02 2.18 -12.30
CA SER A 91 -8.23 2.25 -13.76
C SER A 91 -7.64 1.08 -14.56
N ASN A 92 -6.81 0.24 -13.94
CA ASN A 92 -6.15 -0.90 -14.56
C ASN A 92 -6.64 -2.24 -13.98
N ILE A 93 -7.77 -2.25 -13.28
CA ILE A 93 -8.42 -3.48 -12.85
C ILE A 93 -9.05 -4.11 -14.10
N GLU A 94 -8.27 -4.92 -14.82
CA GLU A 94 -8.69 -5.62 -16.04
C GLU A 94 -9.58 -6.83 -15.74
N PHE A 95 -9.64 -7.26 -14.48
CA PHE A 95 -10.44 -8.42 -14.06
C PHE A 95 -11.82 -7.99 -13.59
N PRO A 96 -12.90 -8.65 -14.04
CA PRO A 96 -14.21 -8.44 -13.45
C PRO A 96 -14.12 -8.76 -11.97
N LEU A 97 -14.44 -7.77 -11.14
CA LEU A 97 -14.56 -7.98 -9.70
C LEU A 97 -15.58 -9.09 -9.47
N ASN A 98 -15.21 -10.06 -8.63
CA ASN A 98 -16.12 -11.15 -8.31
C ASN A 98 -17.34 -10.59 -7.53
N LYS A 99 -18.41 -11.39 -7.41
CA LYS A 99 -19.59 -11.00 -6.63
C LYS A 99 -19.32 -10.80 -5.13
N GLN A 100 -18.09 -11.06 -4.66
CA GLN A 100 -17.64 -10.87 -3.28
C GLN A 100 -16.82 -9.60 -3.10
N THR A 101 -16.82 -8.70 -4.09
CA THR A 101 -16.19 -7.38 -4.00
C THR A 101 -17.17 -6.32 -4.50
N PHE A 102 -17.15 -5.15 -3.87
CA PHE A 102 -17.85 -3.95 -4.33
C PHE A 102 -16.88 -2.77 -4.37
N VAL A 103 -17.15 -1.79 -5.21
CA VAL A 103 -16.36 -0.57 -5.34
C VAL A 103 -17.10 0.60 -4.70
N SER A 104 -16.35 1.44 -4.00
CA SER A 104 -16.81 2.76 -3.58
C SER A 104 -15.78 3.82 -3.96
N ARG A 105 -16.24 5.04 -4.19
CA ARG A 105 -15.38 6.22 -4.40
C ARG A 105 -15.68 7.23 -3.33
N HIS A 106 -14.63 7.91 -2.88
CA HIS A 106 -14.68 8.83 -1.76
C HIS A 106 -14.03 10.15 -2.13
N SER A 107 -14.48 11.21 -1.49
CA SER A 107 -13.75 12.48 -1.45
C SER A 107 -12.61 12.41 -0.42
N LEU A 108 -11.75 13.43 -0.37
CA LEU A 108 -10.57 13.45 0.51
C LEU A 108 -10.90 13.51 2.02
N ASP A 109 -12.15 13.79 2.38
CA ASP A 109 -12.63 13.70 3.77
C ASP A 109 -13.35 12.36 4.05
N MET A 110 -13.12 11.36 3.19
CA MET A 110 -13.70 10.01 3.25
C MET A 110 -15.22 9.99 3.18
N LYS A 111 -15.86 10.99 2.56
CA LYS A 111 -17.29 10.91 2.23
C LYS A 111 -17.52 10.15 0.94
N PHE A 112 -18.47 9.23 0.97
CA PHE A 112 -18.89 8.47 -0.21
C PHE A 112 -19.42 9.40 -1.29
N THR A 113 -18.92 9.24 -2.51
CA THR A 113 -19.38 9.94 -3.73
C THR A 113 -20.00 8.97 -4.73
N TYR A 114 -19.73 7.68 -4.58
CA TYR A 114 -20.28 6.59 -5.38
C TYR A 114 -20.09 5.27 -4.62
N VAL A 115 -21.06 4.36 -4.72
CA VAL A 115 -20.98 2.99 -4.21
C VAL A 115 -21.70 2.08 -5.20
N ASP A 116 -21.16 0.89 -5.46
CA ASP A 116 -21.85 -0.11 -6.28
C ASP A 116 -23.15 -0.59 -5.63
N ASP A 117 -24.17 -0.89 -6.42
CA ASP A 117 -25.49 -1.33 -5.95
C ASP A 117 -25.45 -2.66 -5.19
N ASN A 118 -24.43 -3.50 -5.42
CA ASN A 118 -24.30 -4.79 -4.74
C ASN A 118 -23.89 -4.68 -3.26
N VAL A 119 -23.60 -3.46 -2.76
CA VAL A 119 -23.22 -3.20 -1.36
C VAL A 119 -24.26 -3.70 -0.34
N GLU A 120 -25.53 -3.72 -0.71
CA GLU A 120 -26.63 -4.25 0.11
C GLU A 120 -26.36 -5.69 0.54
N GLY A 121 -25.79 -6.50 -0.35
CA GLY A 121 -25.44 -7.90 -0.07
C GLY A 121 -24.28 -8.09 0.92
N PHE A 122 -23.54 -7.03 1.23
CA PHE A 122 -22.37 -7.08 2.14
C PHE A 122 -22.70 -6.56 3.53
N CYS A 123 -23.36 -5.40 3.61
CA CYS A 123 -23.57 -4.71 4.88
C CYS A 123 -25.02 -4.25 5.10
N GLY A 124 -25.94 -4.56 4.19
CA GLY A 124 -27.37 -4.24 4.32
C GLY A 124 -27.76 -2.79 4.07
N TYR A 125 -26.81 -1.92 3.71
CA TYR A 125 -27.08 -0.56 3.27
C TYR A 125 -27.30 -0.52 1.76
N VAL A 126 -28.19 0.36 1.29
CA VAL A 126 -28.26 0.67 -0.15
C VAL A 126 -27.31 1.81 -0.51
N ALA A 127 -26.89 1.88 -1.78
CA ALA A 127 -25.91 2.88 -2.23
C ALA A 127 -26.32 4.33 -1.89
N ASP A 128 -27.59 4.67 -2.10
CA ASP A 128 -28.14 6.01 -1.84
C ASP A 128 -28.08 6.42 -0.35
N GLU A 129 -28.10 5.45 0.58
CA GLU A 129 -27.95 5.73 2.02
C GLU A 129 -26.51 6.03 2.41
N LEU A 130 -25.55 5.54 1.63
CA LEU A 130 -24.12 5.71 1.92
C LEU A 130 -23.58 6.99 1.30
N VAL A 131 -24.02 7.35 0.09
CA VAL A 131 -23.53 8.55 -0.62
C VAL A 131 -23.74 9.80 0.24
N GLY A 132 -22.67 10.58 0.41
CA GLY A 132 -22.62 11.79 1.23
C GLY A 132 -22.23 11.56 2.70
N ARG A 133 -22.32 10.33 3.22
CA ARG A 133 -21.90 10.00 4.59
C ARG A 133 -20.39 9.80 4.65
N SER A 134 -19.79 10.04 5.82
CA SER A 134 -18.36 9.78 6.03
C SER A 134 -18.13 8.32 6.44
N LEU A 135 -17.10 7.68 5.88
CA LEU A 135 -16.67 6.35 6.34
C LEU A 135 -16.32 6.33 7.84
N TYR A 136 -15.90 7.48 8.39
CA TYR A 136 -15.60 7.61 9.82
C TYR A 136 -16.83 7.40 10.72
N GLU A 137 -18.05 7.52 10.19
CA GLU A 137 -19.28 7.25 10.94
C GLU A 137 -19.71 5.77 10.88
N MET A 138 -19.07 4.98 10.00
CA MET A 138 -19.54 3.65 9.63
C MET A 138 -18.65 2.52 10.15
N HIS A 139 -17.38 2.79 10.45
CA HIS A 139 -16.47 1.78 11.00
C HIS A 139 -16.74 1.56 12.50
N HIS A 140 -16.36 0.38 12.99
CA HIS A 140 -16.49 0.05 14.40
C HIS A 140 -15.52 0.90 15.23
N ALA A 141 -15.94 1.39 16.41
CA ALA A 141 -15.13 2.30 17.21
C ALA A 141 -13.76 1.73 17.65
N LEU A 142 -13.63 0.41 17.75
CA LEU A 142 -12.34 -0.24 18.05
C LEU A 142 -11.34 -0.18 16.89
N ASP A 143 -11.80 0.11 15.67
CA ASP A 143 -10.95 0.19 14.48
C ASP A 143 -10.59 1.64 14.12
N SER A 144 -11.05 2.63 14.89
CA SER A 144 -10.88 4.05 14.57
C SER A 144 -9.42 4.47 14.40
N ASP A 145 -8.54 4.00 15.30
CA ASP A 145 -7.12 4.30 15.21
C ASP A 145 -6.49 3.64 13.98
N LEU A 146 -6.87 2.40 13.66
CA LEU A 146 -6.38 1.69 12.48
C LEU A 146 -6.82 2.36 11.18
N VAL A 147 -8.09 2.77 11.09
CA VAL A 147 -8.63 3.48 9.91
C VAL A 147 -7.94 4.84 9.74
N LYS A 148 -7.71 5.55 10.85
CA LYS A 148 -6.98 6.82 10.85
C LYS A 148 -5.52 6.63 10.40
N ASP A 149 -4.84 5.61 10.92
CA ASP A 149 -3.45 5.32 10.56
C ASP A 149 -3.32 4.87 9.10
N ALA A 150 -4.31 4.15 8.56
CA ALA A 150 -4.37 3.79 7.15
C ALA A 150 -4.56 5.03 6.26
N TYR A 151 -5.26 6.04 6.76
CA TYR A 151 -5.48 7.32 6.09
C TYR A 151 -4.50 8.39 6.60
N LYS A 152 -3.20 8.19 6.34
CA LYS A 152 -2.20 9.25 6.55
C LYS A 152 -2.48 10.39 5.56
N ILE A 153 -3.21 11.41 6.00
CA ILE A 153 -3.13 12.72 5.36
C ILE A 153 -1.72 13.22 5.66
N CYS A 154 -0.88 13.35 4.64
CA CYS A 154 0.32 14.17 4.78
C CYS A 154 -0.14 15.59 5.12
N GLU A 155 -0.01 16.01 6.38
CA GLU A 155 0.01 17.42 6.74
C GLU A 155 1.27 18.10 6.18
#